data_AF-A0A091BLB6-F1
#
_entry.id   AF-A0A091BLB6-F1
#
_cell.length_a   1.000
_cell.length_b   1.000
_cell.length_c   1.000
_cell.angle_alpha   90.00
_cell.angle_beta   90.00
_cell.angle_gamma   90.00
#
_symmetry.space_group_name_H-M   'P 1'
#
loop_
_entity.id
_entity.type
_entity.pdbx_description
1 polymer ?
#
loop_
_entity_poly.entity_id
_entity_poly.type
_entity_poly.pdbx_seq_one_letter_code
_entity_poly.pdbx_strand_id
1 'polypeptide(L)'
;MTVAPVGIRRRLMKHPLGWLAAGFGSGFSPWAPGTVGSAAALLPWWFLMRDLPLPAYLAVLAAGFALGCWAAHWVIRETKIEDPSLVVWDEFIGMWLALLAAPAGWPWMLAAFVLFRLFDIAKPWPVSWADRQLHGGFGAMLDDALAGVYALAVLQAVALVL
;
A
#
# COMPACT_ATOMS: atom_id res chain seq x y z
N MET A 1 9.81 -16.32 -9.18
CA MET A 1 9.79 -15.02 -9.87
C MET A 1 9.43 -15.25 -11.32
N THR A 2 8.16 -15.07 -11.69
CA THR A 2 7.76 -14.99 -13.09
C THR A 2 8.38 -13.72 -13.67
N VAL A 3 9.39 -13.88 -14.53
CA VAL A 3 10.05 -12.76 -15.18
C VAL A 3 9.00 -12.01 -16.00
N ALA A 4 8.72 -10.77 -15.60
CA ALA A 4 7.69 -9.99 -16.26
C ALA A 4 8.05 -9.83 -17.76
N PRO A 5 7.09 -10.01 -18.68
CA PRO A 5 7.35 -9.97 -20.12
C PRO A 5 8.16 -8.74 -20.55
N VAL A 6 9.09 -8.92 -21.50
CA VAL A 6 9.91 -7.83 -22.04
C VAL A 6 8.99 -6.71 -22.53
N GLY A 7 9.21 -5.48 -22.05
CA GLY A 7 8.43 -4.29 -22.42
C GLY A 7 7.19 -4.02 -21.56
N ILE A 8 6.91 -4.82 -20.52
CA ILE A 8 5.74 -4.61 -19.66
C ILE A 8 5.73 -3.25 -18.97
N ARG A 9 6.90 -2.77 -18.50
CA ARG A 9 7.06 -1.45 -17.90
C ARG A 9 6.59 -0.35 -18.86
N ARG A 10 7.01 -0.41 -20.13
CA ARG A 10 6.61 0.57 -21.15
C ARG A 10 5.10 0.51 -21.43
N ARG A 11 4.50 -0.68 -21.41
CA ARG A 11 3.06 -0.85 -21.64
C ARG A 11 2.24 -0.30 -20.48
N LEU A 12 2.55 -0.71 -19.25
CA LEU A 12 1.84 -0.28 -18.04
C LEU A 12 1.95 1.23 -17.85
N MET A 13 3.14 1.81 -18.04
CA MET A 13 3.37 3.25 -17.89
C MET A 13 2.78 4.11 -19.03
N LYS A 14 2.08 3.53 -20.00
CA LYS A 14 1.26 4.30 -20.96
C LYS A 14 -0.20 4.43 -20.51
N HIS A 15 -0.61 3.72 -19.46
CA HIS A 15 -1.97 3.70 -18.97
C HIS A 15 -2.05 4.27 -17.54
N PRO A 16 -3.06 5.11 -17.21
CA PRO A 16 -3.17 5.72 -15.89
C PRO A 16 -3.28 4.68 -14.76
N LEU A 17 -3.98 3.56 -14.99
CA LEU A 17 -4.06 2.48 -13.99
C LEU A 17 -2.72 1.78 -13.75
N GLY A 18 -1.86 1.70 -14.77
CA GLY A 18 -0.53 1.13 -14.61
C GLY A 18 0.39 2.04 -13.80
N TRP A 19 0.29 3.37 -14.01
CA TRP A 19 0.97 4.37 -13.17
C TRP A 19 0.52 4.28 -11.71
N LEU A 20 -0.79 4.19 -11.49
CA LEU A 20 -1.38 4.11 -10.16
C LEU A 20 -0.94 2.83 -9.45
N ALA A 21 -1.18 1.66 -10.06
CA ALA A 21 -0.81 0.37 -9.49
C ALA A 21 0.68 0.29 -9.18
N ALA A 22 1.54 0.84 -10.05
CA ALA A 22 2.99 0.85 -9.84
C ALA A 22 3.50 1.94 -8.89
N GLY A 23 2.61 2.65 -8.17
CA GLY A 23 2.99 3.70 -7.23
C GLY A 23 3.85 4.78 -7.89
N PHE A 24 3.44 5.23 -9.08
CA PHE A 24 4.17 6.19 -9.92
C PHE A 24 5.59 5.73 -10.33
N GLY A 25 5.80 4.43 -10.37
CA GLY A 25 7.04 3.80 -10.83
C GLY A 25 7.90 3.20 -9.72
N SER A 26 7.54 3.42 -8.45
CA SER A 26 8.20 2.80 -7.28
C SER A 26 8.15 1.27 -7.34
N GLY A 27 7.05 0.70 -7.84
CA GLY A 27 6.88 -0.75 -8.02
C GLY A 27 7.83 -1.39 -9.04
N PHE A 28 8.57 -0.60 -9.85
CA PHE A 28 9.63 -1.12 -10.72
C PHE A 28 11.01 -1.15 -10.05
N SER A 29 11.10 -0.93 -8.74
CA SER A 29 12.35 -1.09 -7.99
C SER A 29 12.91 -2.52 -8.16
N PRO A 30 14.20 -2.69 -8.48
CA PRO A 30 14.76 -4.02 -8.71
C PRO A 30 15.03 -4.83 -7.45
N TRP A 31 14.98 -4.22 -6.25
CA TRP A 31 15.46 -4.85 -5.01
C TRP A 31 14.32 -5.20 -4.05
N ALA A 32 13.46 -4.23 -3.75
CA ALA A 32 12.32 -4.41 -2.85
C ALA A 32 11.19 -3.44 -3.27
N PRO A 33 10.38 -3.81 -4.28
CA PRO A 33 9.24 -3.01 -4.74
C PRO A 33 8.34 -2.55 -3.60
N GLY A 34 7.94 -3.47 -2.71
CA GLY A 34 7.10 -3.16 -1.54
C GLY A 34 7.72 -2.08 -0.67
N THR A 35 8.95 -2.27 -0.19
CA THR A 35 9.66 -1.27 0.63
C THR A 35 9.80 0.09 -0.06
N VAL A 36 10.11 0.11 -1.36
CA VAL A 36 10.21 1.37 -2.11
C VAL A 36 8.84 2.02 -2.31
N GLY A 37 7.79 1.21 -2.50
CA GLY A 37 6.40 1.64 -2.54
C GLY A 37 5.94 2.25 -1.22
N SER A 38 6.11 1.56 -0.10
CA SER A 38 5.77 2.07 1.23
C SER A 38 6.54 3.35 1.57
N ALA A 39 7.81 3.47 1.13
CA ALA A 39 8.59 4.69 1.32
C ALA A 39 8.09 5.83 0.42
N ALA A 40 7.74 5.53 -0.83
CA ALA A 40 7.16 6.50 -1.75
C ALA A 40 5.80 7.01 -1.26
N ALA A 41 5.01 6.18 -0.57
CA ALA A 41 3.73 6.55 0.02
C ALA A 41 3.83 7.66 1.08
N LEU A 42 4.99 7.80 1.74
CA LEU A 42 5.22 8.88 2.72
C LEU A 42 5.20 10.27 2.07
N LEU A 43 5.57 10.40 0.80
CA LEU A 43 5.62 11.68 0.11
C LEU A 43 4.22 12.32 -0.06
N PRO A 44 3.24 11.69 -0.72
CA PRO A 44 1.90 12.24 -0.82
C PRO A 44 1.25 12.37 0.56
N TRP A 45 1.55 11.48 1.51
CA TRP A 45 1.06 11.63 2.87
C TRP A 45 1.56 12.94 3.51
N TRP A 46 2.87 13.17 3.47
CA TRP A 46 3.53 14.32 4.11
C TRP A 46 3.08 15.66 3.53
N PHE A 47 2.94 15.74 2.20
CA PHE A 47 2.64 17.00 1.52
C PHE A 47 1.14 17.25 1.32
N LEU A 48 0.29 16.21 1.29
CA LEU A 48 -1.11 16.35 0.87
C LEU A 48 -2.12 15.84 1.91
N MET A 49 -1.76 14.86 2.76
CA MET A 49 -2.75 14.16 3.59
C MET A 49 -2.66 14.44 5.08
N ARG A 50 -1.46 14.63 5.64
CA ARG A 50 -1.24 14.69 7.10
C ARG A 50 -2.09 15.77 7.82
N ASP A 51 -2.41 16.85 7.11
CA ASP A 51 -3.13 18.01 7.65
C ASP A 51 -4.63 18.00 7.22
N LEU A 52 -5.10 16.95 6.55
CA LEU A 52 -6.49 16.83 6.15
C LEU A 52 -7.41 16.61 7.36
N PRO A 53 -8.62 17.19 7.37
CA PRO A 53 -9.63 16.81 8.33
C PRO A 53 -10.02 15.34 8.13
N LEU A 54 -10.33 14.65 9.23
CA LEU A 54 -10.60 13.21 9.23
C LEU A 54 -11.56 12.74 8.12
N PRO A 55 -12.71 13.40 7.86
CA PRO A 55 -13.59 12.98 6.77
C PRO A 55 -12.93 12.99 5.38
N ALA A 56 -12.10 14.00 5.11
CA ALA A 56 -11.38 14.08 3.83
C ALA A 56 -10.28 13.01 3.73
N TYR A 57 -9.56 12.76 4.83
CA TYR A 57 -8.56 11.69 4.89
C TYR A 57 -9.19 10.31 4.61
N LEU A 58 -10.31 10.01 5.28
CA LEU A 58 -11.05 8.75 5.07
C LEU A 58 -11.62 8.66 3.64
N ALA A 59 -12.05 9.77 3.05
CA ALA A 59 -12.49 9.79 1.65
C ALA A 59 -11.33 9.46 0.69
N VAL A 60 -10.13 10.01 0.92
CA VAL A 60 -8.92 9.67 0.14
C VAL A 60 -8.57 8.19 0.28
N LEU A 61 -8.61 7.64 1.51
CA LEU A 61 -8.39 6.21 1.73
C LEU A 61 -9.40 5.34 1.00
N ALA A 62 -10.69 5.63 1.13
CA ALA A 62 -11.75 4.84 0.50
C ALA A 62 -11.69 4.90 -1.03
N ALA A 63 -11.51 6.10 -1.59
CA ALA A 63 -11.35 6.28 -3.04
C ALA A 63 -10.06 5.64 -3.54
N GLY A 64 -8.95 5.82 -2.83
CA GLY A 64 -7.65 5.22 -3.14
C GLY A 64 -7.70 3.70 -3.10
N PHE A 65 -8.38 3.10 -2.12
CA PHE A 65 -8.59 1.66 -2.05
C PHE A 65 -9.41 1.14 -3.23
N ALA A 66 -10.55 1.78 -3.54
CA ALA A 66 -11.39 1.38 -4.67
C ALA A 66 -10.67 1.49 -6.02
N LEU A 67 -9.94 2.59 -6.24
CA LEU A 67 -9.10 2.78 -7.43
C LEU A 67 -7.94 1.77 -7.47
N GLY A 68 -7.36 1.45 -6.32
CA GLY A 68 -6.33 0.42 -6.17
C GLY A 68 -6.81 -0.95 -6.60
N CYS A 69 -7.97 -1.38 -6.10
CA CYS A 69 -8.59 -2.66 -6.49
C CYS A 69 -8.79 -2.74 -8.01
N TRP A 70 -9.29 -1.65 -8.61
CA TRP A 70 -9.49 -1.57 -10.05
C TRP A 70 -8.17 -1.60 -10.83
N ALA A 71 -7.17 -0.84 -10.38
CA ALA A 71 -5.86 -0.75 -11.01
C ALA A 71 -5.11 -2.09 -10.91
N ALA A 72 -5.09 -2.72 -9.74
CA ALA A 72 -4.49 -4.03 -9.51
C ALA A 72 -5.16 -5.11 -10.37
N HIS A 73 -6.50 -5.14 -10.42
CA HIS A 73 -7.21 -6.07 -11.29
C HIS A 73 -6.89 -5.86 -12.78
N TRP A 74 -6.77 -4.60 -13.22
CA TRP A 74 -6.33 -4.28 -14.59
C TRP A 74 -4.90 -4.78 -14.86
N VAL A 75 -3.95 -4.55 -13.95
CA VAL A 75 -2.57 -5.02 -14.09
C VAL A 75 -2.49 -6.55 -14.12
N ILE A 76 -3.24 -7.25 -13.27
CA ILE A 76 -3.31 -8.72 -13.27
C ILE A 76 -3.77 -9.23 -14.64
N ARG A 77 -4.79 -8.60 -15.24
CA ARG A 77 -5.27 -8.96 -16.58
C ARG A 77 -4.25 -8.71 -17.67
N GLU A 78 -3.52 -7.59 -17.61
CA GLU A 78 -2.51 -7.22 -18.61
C GLU A 78 -1.23 -8.06 -18.51
N THR A 79 -0.83 -8.43 -17.30
CA THR A 79 0.40 -9.19 -17.04
C THR A 79 0.16 -10.70 -17.11
N LYS A 80 -1.08 -11.16 -16.85
CA LYS A 80 -1.44 -12.56 -16.61
C LYS A 80 -0.67 -13.19 -15.45
N ILE A 81 -0.15 -12.36 -14.55
CA ILE A 81 0.53 -12.79 -13.33
C ILE A 81 -0.46 -12.59 -12.19
N GLU A 82 -0.76 -13.66 -11.47
CA GLU A 82 -1.45 -13.57 -10.19
C GLU A 82 -0.48 -12.95 -9.18
N ASP A 83 -0.93 -11.88 -8.54
CA ASP A 83 -0.16 -11.07 -7.60
C ASP A 83 1.20 -10.53 -8.11
N PRO A 84 1.18 -9.57 -9.07
CA PRO A 84 2.41 -8.98 -9.60
C PRO A 84 3.07 -8.08 -8.56
N SER A 85 4.32 -8.37 -8.18
CA SER A 85 5.11 -7.57 -7.23
C SER A 85 5.35 -6.10 -7.62
N LEU A 86 4.91 -5.67 -8.80
CA LEU A 86 4.95 -4.28 -9.23
C LEU A 86 3.74 -3.47 -8.75
N VAL A 87 2.66 -4.15 -8.36
CA VAL A 87 1.53 -3.52 -7.70
C VAL A 87 2.01 -3.18 -6.31
N VAL A 88 2.11 -1.88 -6.04
CA VAL A 88 2.57 -1.32 -4.75
C VAL A 88 1.61 -0.22 -4.29
N TRP A 89 0.40 -0.19 -4.82
CA TRP A 89 -0.61 0.79 -4.41
C TRP A 89 -1.36 0.34 -3.15
N ASP A 90 -1.47 -0.97 -2.96
CA ASP A 90 -1.75 -1.64 -1.69
C ASP A 90 -0.84 -1.10 -0.57
N GLU A 91 0.47 -1.03 -0.82
CA GLU A 91 1.46 -0.49 0.11
C GLU A 91 1.19 0.98 0.48
N PHE A 92 0.69 1.77 -0.49
CA PHE A 92 0.32 3.18 -0.25
C PHE A 92 -0.88 3.26 0.69
N ILE A 93 -1.92 2.47 0.43
CA ILE A 93 -3.12 2.46 1.26
C ILE A 93 -2.81 1.92 2.67
N GLY A 94 -2.04 0.84 2.77
CA GLY A 94 -1.59 0.27 4.05
C GLY A 94 -0.79 1.28 4.87
N MET A 95 0.17 1.97 4.26
CA MET A 95 0.93 3.04 4.92
C MET A 95 0.06 4.22 5.37
N TRP A 96 -0.87 4.68 4.54
CA TRP A 96 -1.75 5.78 4.91
C TRP A 96 -2.74 5.38 6.01
N LEU A 97 -3.14 4.11 6.07
CA LEU A 97 -3.89 3.58 7.21
C LEU A 97 -3.05 3.55 8.48
N ALA A 98 -1.81 3.07 8.41
CA ALA A 98 -0.89 3.03 9.54
C ALA A 98 -0.61 4.42 10.13
N LEU A 99 -0.56 5.44 9.27
CA LEU A 99 -0.34 6.84 9.63
C LEU A 99 -1.61 7.59 10.04
N LEU A 100 -2.77 6.95 10.01
CA LEU A 100 -4.03 7.58 10.41
C LEU A 100 -3.93 8.06 11.86
N ALA A 101 -4.19 9.35 12.10
CA ALA A 101 -4.08 9.95 13.43
C ALA A 101 -2.69 9.79 14.11
N ALA A 102 -1.62 9.55 13.35
CA ALA A 102 -0.26 9.52 13.91
C ALA A 102 0.07 10.87 14.58
N PRO A 103 0.70 10.88 15.77
CA PRO A 103 1.10 12.13 16.41
C PRO A 103 2.12 12.90 15.55
N ALA A 104 2.25 14.20 15.82
CA ALA A 104 3.16 15.06 15.08
C ALA A 104 4.63 14.65 15.28
N GLY A 105 5.41 14.68 14.19
CA GLY A 105 6.85 14.46 14.20
C GLY A 105 7.30 13.28 13.36
N TRP A 106 8.50 13.41 12.78
CA TRP A 106 9.09 12.36 11.94
C TRP A 106 9.32 11.00 12.65
N PRO A 107 9.53 10.91 13.99
CA PRO A 107 9.67 9.60 14.64
C PRO A 107 8.42 8.73 14.52
N TRP A 108 7.22 9.33 14.61
CA TRP A 108 5.95 8.62 14.43
C TRP A 108 5.76 8.13 13.00
N MET A 109 6.22 8.91 12.02
CA MET A 109 6.24 8.50 10.63
C MET A 109 7.15 7.28 10.40
N LEU A 110 8.34 7.28 10.99
CA LEU A 110 9.27 6.15 10.92
C LEU A 110 8.72 4.92 11.66
N ALA A 111 8.12 5.12 12.83
CA ALA A 111 7.50 4.05 13.60
C ALA A 111 6.34 3.39 12.83
N ALA A 112 5.46 4.19 12.21
CA ALA A 112 4.38 3.70 11.37
C ALA A 112 4.92 2.89 10.18
N PHE A 113 5.97 3.37 9.51
CA PHE A 113 6.65 2.66 8.43
C PHE A 113 7.17 1.29 8.87
N VAL A 114 7.88 1.24 10.00
CA VAL A 114 8.44 -0.01 10.52
C VAL A 114 7.33 -0.98 10.94
N LEU A 115 6.32 -0.50 11.66
CA LEU A 115 5.19 -1.31 12.11
C LEU A 115 4.39 -1.87 10.93
N PHE A 116 4.09 -1.04 9.94
CA PHE A 116 3.40 -1.48 8.74
C PHE A 116 4.18 -2.57 8.01
N ARG A 117 5.47 -2.35 7.73
CA ARG A 117 6.32 -3.36 7.08
C ARG A 117 6.41 -4.65 7.89
N LEU A 118 6.45 -4.55 9.22
CA LEU A 118 6.43 -5.71 10.09
C LEU A 118 5.15 -6.53 9.89
N PHE A 119 3.98 -5.90 9.90
CA PHE A 119 2.70 -6.59 9.77
C PHE A 119 2.40 -7.08 8.36
N ASP A 120 2.78 -6.33 7.34
CA ASP A 120 2.69 -6.73 5.94
C ASP A 120 3.54 -8.00 5.68
N ILE A 121 4.79 -8.02 6.17
CA ILE A 121 5.67 -9.18 5.98
C ILE A 121 5.23 -10.37 6.84
N ALA A 122 4.80 -10.14 8.09
CA ALA A 122 4.43 -11.21 9.02
C ALA A 122 3.05 -11.81 8.74
N LYS A 123 2.14 -11.05 8.10
CA LYS A 123 0.74 -11.40 7.83
C LYS A 123 0.04 -12.11 9.01
N PRO A 124 -0.04 -11.49 10.22
CA PRO A 124 -0.74 -12.10 11.36
C PRO A 124 -2.21 -12.36 11.02
N TRP A 125 -2.84 -13.37 11.62
CA TRP A 125 -4.27 -13.59 11.42
C TRP A 125 -5.06 -12.33 11.83
N PRO A 126 -6.03 -11.84 11.03
CA PRO A 126 -6.61 -12.43 9.83
C PRO A 126 -6.01 -11.99 8.49
N VAL A 127 -4.89 -11.24 8.45
CA VAL A 127 -4.19 -10.82 7.21
C VAL A 127 -3.85 -12.04 6.35
N SER A 128 -3.19 -13.05 6.93
CA SER A 128 -2.86 -14.29 6.21
C SER A 128 -4.09 -15.12 5.80
N TRP A 129 -5.24 -14.94 6.46
CA TRP A 129 -6.48 -15.57 6.01
C TRP A 129 -7.05 -14.84 4.79
N ALA A 130 -7.05 -13.50 4.81
CA ALA A 130 -7.51 -12.67 3.70
C ALA A 130 -6.67 -12.93 2.44
N ASP A 131 -5.34 -12.90 2.57
CA ASP A 131 -4.35 -13.22 1.53
C ASP A 131 -4.59 -14.58 0.85
N ARG A 132 -4.98 -15.61 1.63
CA ARG A 132 -5.23 -16.96 1.10
C ARG A 132 -6.60 -17.15 0.46
N GLN A 133 -7.62 -16.45 0.97
CA GLN A 133 -9.01 -16.72 0.59
C GLN A 133 -9.53 -15.73 -0.45
N LEU A 134 -9.02 -14.50 -0.44
CA LEU A 134 -9.44 -13.44 -1.34
C LEU A 134 -8.43 -13.31 -2.46
N HIS A 135 -8.95 -13.25 -3.69
CA HIS A 135 -8.11 -13.29 -4.89
C HIS A 135 -8.32 -12.05 -5.74
N GLY A 136 -7.35 -11.79 -6.61
CA GLY A 136 -7.36 -10.64 -7.51
C GLY A 136 -7.09 -9.31 -6.80
N GLY A 137 -7.38 -8.21 -7.49
CA GLY A 137 -7.03 -6.88 -7.00
C GLY A 137 -7.68 -6.48 -5.68
N PHE A 138 -8.82 -7.07 -5.30
CA PHE A 138 -9.41 -6.81 -3.98
C PHE A 138 -8.66 -7.53 -2.87
N GLY A 139 -8.24 -8.78 -3.09
CA GLY A 139 -7.46 -9.55 -2.11
C GLY A 139 -6.14 -8.87 -1.79
N ALA A 140 -5.38 -8.51 -2.83
CA ALA A 140 -4.08 -7.84 -2.72
C ALA A 140 -4.15 -6.43 -2.11
N MET A 141 -5.30 -5.76 -2.17
CA MET A 141 -5.46 -4.46 -1.51
C MET A 141 -5.87 -4.62 -0.05
N LEU A 142 -6.63 -5.67 0.27
CA LEU A 142 -7.23 -5.84 1.59
C LEU A 142 -6.22 -6.36 2.62
N ASP A 143 -5.31 -7.25 2.25
CA ASP A 143 -4.29 -7.77 3.17
C ASP A 143 -3.35 -6.66 3.67
N ASP A 144 -2.85 -5.79 2.79
CA ASP A 144 -2.06 -4.61 3.17
C ASP A 144 -2.87 -3.58 3.98
N ALA A 145 -4.15 -3.39 3.63
CA ALA A 145 -5.03 -2.52 4.41
C ALA A 145 -5.21 -3.05 5.85
N LEU A 146 -5.37 -4.36 6.02
CA LEU A 146 -5.43 -5.00 7.34
C LEU A 146 -4.11 -4.87 8.10
N ALA A 147 -2.97 -5.04 7.42
CA ALA A 147 -1.65 -4.77 8.02
C ALA A 147 -1.50 -3.31 8.47
N GLY A 148 -2.02 -2.36 7.69
CA GLY A 148 -2.10 -0.94 8.03
C GLY A 148 -2.95 -0.68 9.29
N VAL A 149 -4.08 -1.36 9.44
CA VAL A 149 -4.92 -1.28 10.65
C VAL A 149 -4.19 -1.83 11.88
N TYR A 150 -3.43 -2.92 11.75
CA TYR A 150 -2.59 -3.42 12.84
C TYR A 150 -1.51 -2.41 13.24
N ALA A 151 -0.82 -1.83 12.25
CA ALA A 151 0.19 -0.82 12.48
C ALA A 151 -0.39 0.41 13.19
N LEU A 152 -1.55 0.88 12.74
CA LEU A 152 -2.30 1.97 13.37
C LEU A 152 -2.60 1.66 14.85
N ALA A 153 -3.19 0.50 15.14
CA ALA A 153 -3.57 0.14 16.49
C ALA A 153 -2.37 0.12 17.45
N VAL A 154 -1.24 -0.44 17.00
CA VAL A 154 0.00 -0.46 17.79
C VAL A 154 0.62 0.92 17.93
N LEU A 155 0.65 1.71 16.86
CA LEU A 155 1.17 3.08 16.89
C LEU A 155 0.41 3.94 17.91
N GLN A 156 -0.93 3.83 17.93
CA GLN A 156 -1.78 4.54 18.90
C GLN A 156 -1.57 4.03 20.32
N ALA A 157 -1.44 2.71 20.52
CA ALA A 157 -1.13 2.16 21.84
C ALA A 157 0.19 2.69 22.40
N VAL A 158 1.22 2.82 21.55
CA VAL A 158 2.51 3.41 21.95
C VAL A 158 2.35 4.91 22.24
N ALA A 159 1.61 5.65 21.42
CA ALA A 159 1.33 7.08 21.62
C ALA A 159 0.57 7.39 22.90
N LEU A 160 -0.25 6.47 23.40
CA LEU A 160 -1.00 6.65 24.65
C LEU A 160 -0.14 6.47 25.91
N VAL A 161 1.01 5.81 25.80
CA VAL A 161 1.88 5.47 26.94
C VAL A 161 3.10 6.40 27.03
N LEU A 162 3.40 7.15 25.97
CA LEU A 162 4.46 8.17 25.91
C LEU A 162 3.90 9.56 26.21
#